data_AF-A0A5N6Q1Q9-F1
#
_entry.id   AF-A0A5N6Q1Q9-F1
#
_cell.length_a   1.000
_cell.length_b   1.000
_cell.length_c   1.000
_cell.angle_alpha   90.00
_cell.angle_beta   90.00
_cell.angle_gamma   90.00
#
_symmetry.space_group_name_H-M   'P 1'
#
loop_
_entity.id
_entity.type
_entity.pdbx_description
1 polymer ?
#
loop_
_entity_poly.entity_id
_entity_poly.type
_entity_poly.pdbx_seq_one_letter_code
_entity_poly.pdbx_strand_id
1 'polypeptide(L)'
;MAAIYSLYIINKSGGLIFYKDYGIQGRMDTNDSLRLASLWHSMHAISQQLSPIPGCSGIELLEADTFDLHCFQSLTGMFLIHTD
;
A
#
# COMPACT_ATOMS: atom_id res chain seq x y z
N MET A 1 3.87 -18.59 10.47
CA MET A 1 5.17 -18.02 10.08
C MET A 1 4.83 -16.87 9.16
N ALA A 2 4.95 -15.63 9.62
CA ALA A 2 4.58 -14.46 8.82
C ALA A 2 5.50 -14.40 7.60
N ALA A 3 4.92 -14.51 6.41
CA ALA A 3 5.64 -14.56 5.16
C ALA A 3 5.11 -13.44 4.29
N ILE A 4 5.97 -12.48 3.97
CA ILE A 4 5.61 -11.39 3.08
C ILE A 4 5.29 -11.96 1.68
N TYR A 5 4.08 -11.76 1.18
CA TYR A 5 3.67 -12.21 -0.16
C TYR A 5 4.13 -11.26 -1.25
N SER A 6 3.99 -9.94 -1.05
CA SER A 6 4.41 -8.93 -2.02
C SER A 6 4.90 -7.65 -1.35
N LEU A 7 5.76 -6.91 -2.06
CA LEU A 7 6.30 -5.61 -1.67
C LEU A 7 6.10 -4.60 -2.79
N TYR A 8 5.59 -3.42 -2.47
CA TYR A 8 5.42 -2.30 -3.38
C TYR A 8 6.09 -1.05 -2.81
N ILE A 9 6.72 -0.27 -3.68
CA ILE A 9 7.20 1.07 -3.35
C ILE A 9 6.52 2.04 -4.30
N ILE A 10 5.86 3.04 -3.72
CA ILE A 10 5.12 4.08 -4.44
C ILE A 10 5.78 5.42 -4.13
N ASN A 11 6.01 6.23 -5.17
CA ASN A 11 6.55 7.56 -4.99
C ASN A 11 5.51 8.53 -4.39
N LYS A 12 5.97 9.75 -4.07
CA LYS A 12 5.13 10.81 -3.49
C LYS A 12 3.93 11.20 -4.35
N SER A 13 4.00 11.01 -5.67
CA SER A 13 2.94 11.34 -6.61
C SER A 13 1.94 10.20 -6.85
N GLY A 14 2.07 9.09 -6.13
CA GLY A 14 1.19 7.92 -6.28
C GLY A 14 1.58 6.94 -7.38
N GLY A 15 2.74 7.14 -8.02
CA GLY A 15 3.25 6.23 -9.05
C GLY A 15 4.05 5.06 -8.45
N LEU A 16 3.78 3.84 -8.90
CA LEU A 16 4.56 2.65 -8.55
C LEU A 16 5.98 2.75 -9.12
N ILE A 17 6.99 2.65 -8.27
CA ILE A 17 8.41 2.67 -8.68
C ILE A 17 9.09 1.32 -8.57
N PHE A 18 8.58 0.43 -7.73
CA PHE A 18 9.09 -0.92 -7.55
C PHE A 18 7.96 -1.83 -7.07
N TYR A 19 7.90 -3.04 -7.59
CA TYR A 19 7.10 -4.10 -7.00
C TYR A 19 7.82 -5.44 -7.12
N LYS A 20 7.56 -6.33 -6.15
CA LYS A 20 8.08 -7.69 -6.18
C LYS A 20 7.15 -8.64 -5.42
N ASP A 21 6.74 -9.69 -6.12
CA ASP A 21 5.97 -10.78 -5.54
C ASP A 21 6.91 -11.92 -5.14
N TYR A 22 6.83 -12.32 -3.88
CA TYR A 22 7.52 -13.47 -3.30
C TYR A 22 6.64 -14.71 -3.29
N GLY A 23 5.32 -14.54 -3.28
CA GLY A 23 4.33 -15.61 -3.43
C GLY A 23 4.09 -16.05 -4.88
N ILE A 24 3.50 -17.24 -5.03
CA ILE A 24 3.02 -17.77 -6.32
C ILE A 24 1.54 -17.45 -6.53
N GLN A 25 0.76 -17.39 -5.44
CA GLN A 25 -0.67 -17.08 -5.48
C GLN A 25 -0.91 -15.57 -5.48
N GLY A 26 -1.97 -15.13 -6.15
CA GLY A 26 -2.39 -13.71 -6.13
C GLY A 26 -1.47 -12.75 -6.90
N ARG A 27 -0.57 -13.26 -7.76
CA ARG A 27 0.29 -12.41 -8.59
C ARG A 27 -0.52 -11.51 -9.50
N MET A 28 -0.23 -10.21 -9.42
CA MET A 28 -0.86 -9.19 -10.23
C MET A 28 -0.01 -8.93 -11.48
N ASP A 29 -0.65 -8.56 -12.59
CA ASP A 29 0.10 -8.05 -13.73
C ASP A 29 0.64 -6.63 -13.43
N THR A 30 1.50 -6.13 -14.32
CA THR A 30 2.10 -4.80 -14.16
C THR A 30 1.04 -3.68 -14.11
N ASN A 31 -0.01 -3.78 -14.91
CA ASN A 31 -1.06 -2.75 -14.97
C ASN A 31 -1.91 -2.77 -13.69
N ASP A 32 -2.22 -3.94 -13.19
CA ASP A 32 -2.94 -4.12 -11.94
C ASP A 32 -2.12 -3.59 -10.76
N SER A 33 -0.81 -3.85 -10.75
CA SER A 33 0.09 -3.29 -9.73
C SER A 33 0.15 -1.75 -9.78
N LEU A 34 0.18 -1.17 -10.98
CA LEU A 34 0.11 0.29 -11.18
C LEU A 34 -1.22 0.88 -10.69
N ARG A 35 -2.34 0.17 -10.95
CA ARG A 35 -3.67 0.55 -10.46
C ARG A 35 -3.73 0.50 -8.95
N LEU A 36 -3.23 -0.58 -8.33
CA LEU A 36 -3.17 -0.73 -6.88
C LEU A 36 -2.43 0.45 -6.24
N ALA A 37 -1.26 0.80 -6.77
CA ALA A 37 -0.49 1.93 -6.26
C ALA A 37 -1.26 3.26 -6.32
N SER A 38 -1.91 3.53 -7.45
CA SER A 38 -2.70 4.75 -7.67
C SER A 38 -3.94 4.81 -6.77
N LEU A 39 -4.61 3.67 -6.58
CA LEU A 39 -5.76 3.53 -5.70
C LEU A 39 -5.35 3.70 -4.24
N TRP A 40 -4.27 3.04 -3.81
CA TRP A 40 -3.75 3.18 -2.46
C TRP A 40 -3.44 4.63 -2.11
N HIS A 41 -2.75 5.33 -3.01
CA HIS A 41 -2.41 6.74 -2.81
C HIS A 41 -3.66 7.61 -2.57
N SER A 42 -4.68 7.42 -3.40
CA SER A 42 -5.95 8.16 -3.28
C SER A 42 -6.69 7.80 -2.00
N MET A 43 -6.80 6.50 -1.70
CA MET A 43 -7.47 5.98 -0.52
C MET A 43 -6.82 6.47 0.78
N HIS A 44 -5.49 6.45 0.83
CA HIS A 44 -4.69 6.97 1.94
C HIS A 44 -4.94 8.48 2.13
N ALA A 45 -4.92 9.29 1.07
CA ALA A 45 -5.22 10.72 1.16
C ALA A 45 -6.66 11.02 1.59
N ILE A 46 -7.64 10.26 1.10
CA ILE A 46 -9.05 10.42 1.50
C ILE A 46 -9.23 10.06 2.98
N SER A 47 -8.58 9.00 3.47
CA SER A 47 -8.68 8.59 4.87
C SER A 47 -8.22 9.68 5.85
N GLN A 48 -7.19 10.47 5.48
CA GLN A 48 -6.74 11.61 6.28
C GLN A 48 -7.83 12.68 6.42
N GLN A 49 -8.62 12.90 5.35
CA GLN A 49 -9.71 13.88 5.35
C GLN A 49 -10.95 13.38 6.08
N LEU A 50 -11.20 12.06 6.03
CA LEU A 50 -12.33 11.44 6.72
C LEU A 50 -12.09 11.21 8.21
N SER A 51 -10.85 11.37 8.68
CA SER A 51 -10.52 11.12 10.07
C SER A 51 -11.36 11.99 11.01
N PRO A 52 -12.03 11.40 12.02
CA PRO A 52 -12.72 12.17 13.05
C PRO A 52 -11.76 12.86 14.03
N ILE A 53 -10.47 12.49 13.99
CA ILE A 53 -9.43 13.00 14.88
C ILE A 53 -8.39 13.78 14.06
N PRO A 54 -8.05 15.02 14.45
CA PRO A 54 -6.98 15.78 13.82
C PRO A 54 -5.62 15.07 13.92
N GLY A 55 -4.79 15.19 12.89
CA GLY A 55 -3.42 14.68 12.91
C GLY A 55 -3.25 13.22 12.49
N CYS A 56 -4.26 12.58 11.92
CA CYS A 56 -4.10 11.25 11.34
C CYS A 56 -3.22 11.27 10.09
N SER A 57 -2.30 10.30 10.04
CA SER A 57 -1.33 10.07 8.97
C SER A 57 -1.92 9.33 7.76
N GLY A 58 -3.15 8.81 7.85
CA GLY A 58 -3.81 8.05 6.79
C GLY A 58 -3.89 6.56 7.14
N ILE A 59 -3.97 5.70 6.13
CA ILE A 59 -4.07 4.25 6.33
C ILE A 59 -2.67 3.65 6.53
N GLU A 60 -2.50 2.92 7.64
CA GLU A 60 -1.29 2.18 7.99
C GLU A 60 -1.48 0.65 7.89
N LEU A 61 -2.72 0.17 8.00
CA LEU A 61 -3.10 -1.24 7.91
C LEU A 61 -4.48 -1.36 7.25
N LEU A 62 -4.60 -2.29 6.31
CA LEU A 62 -5.86 -2.77 5.74
C LEU A 62 -5.89 -4.30 5.92
N GLU A 63 -6.77 -4.77 6.80
CA GLU A 63 -6.96 -6.19 7.07
C GLU A 63 -8.00 -6.79 6.12
N ALA A 64 -7.74 -7.99 5.61
CA ALA A 64 -8.67 -8.74 4.78
C ALA A 64 -8.66 -10.23 5.13
N ASP A 65 -9.65 -10.98 4.65
CA ASP A 65 -9.82 -12.40 5.01
C ASP A 65 -8.61 -13.29 4.63
N THR A 66 -7.80 -12.86 3.67
CA THR A 66 -6.74 -13.68 3.04
C THR A 66 -5.33 -13.11 3.14
N PHE A 67 -5.21 -11.82 3.40
CA PHE A 67 -3.94 -11.12 3.54
C PHE A 67 -4.18 -9.84 4.32
N ASP A 68 -3.17 -9.36 5.01
CA ASP A 68 -3.16 -8.01 5.52
C ASP A 68 -2.22 -7.15 4.68
N LEU A 69 -2.57 -5.87 4.51
CA LEU A 69 -1.74 -4.90 3.78
C LEU A 69 -1.28 -3.83 4.74
N HIS A 70 0.03 -3.80 4.94
CA HIS A 70 0.70 -2.84 5.79
C HIS A 70 1.31 -1.71 4.97
N CYS A 71 1.18 -0.48 5.45
CA CYS A 71 1.71 0.71 4.80
C CYS A 71 2.57 1.53 5.76
N PHE A 72 3.78 1.80 5.32
CA PHE A 72 4.67 2.79 5.92
C PHE A 72 4.87 3.96 4.95
N GLN A 73 4.55 5.18 5.39
CA GLN A 73 4.89 6.40 4.66
C GLN A 73 6.17 7.02 5.23
N SER A 74 7.18 7.22 4.38
CA SER A 74 8.41 7.91 4.78
C SER A 74 8.18 9.42 4.97
N LEU A 75 9.09 10.09 5.67
CA LEU A 75 9.10 11.55 5.80
C LEU A 75 9.25 12.28 4.45
N THR A 76 9.82 11.62 3.45
CA THR A 76 9.93 12.15 2.07
C THR A 76 8.66 11.93 1.25
N GLY A 77 7.64 11.26 1.81
CA GLY A 77 6.34 11.03 1.19
C GLY A 77 6.25 9.77 0.32
N MET A 78 7.24 8.87 0.37
CA MET A 78 7.18 7.59 -0.33
C MET A 78 6.40 6.56 0.50
N PHE A 79 5.67 5.67 -0.15
CA PHE A 79 5.00 4.55 0.53
C PHE A 79 5.77 3.25 0.31
N LEU A 80 5.98 2.52 1.39
CA LEU A 80 6.40 1.12 1.38
C LEU A 80 5.19 0.31 1.83
N ILE A 81 4.70 -0.54 0.94
CA ILE A 81 3.55 -1.40 1.19
C ILE A 81 4.00 -2.85 1.12
N HIS A 82 3.57 -3.67 2.07
CA HIS A 82 3.73 -5.12 1.97
C HIS A 82 2.47 -5.85 2.37
N THR A 83 2.33 -7.08 1.89
CA THR A 83 1.27 -8.00 2.29
C THR A 83 1.85 -9.24 2.96
N ASP A 84 1.14 -9.84 3.92
CA ASP A 84 1.53 -11.05 4.64
C ASP A 84 0.37 -12.02 4.92
#